data_AF-A0AA44Z5P1-F1
#
_entry.id   AF-A0AA44Z5P1-F1
#
_cell.length_a   1.000
_cell.length_b   1.000
_cell.length_c   1.000
_cell.angle_alpha   90.00
_cell.angle_beta   90.00
_cell.angle_gamma   90.00
#
_symmetry.space_group_name_H-M   'P 1'
#
loop_
_entity.id
_entity.type
_entity.pdbx_description
1 polymer ?
#
loop_
_entity_poly.entity_id
_entity_poly.type
_entity_poly.pdbx_seq_one_letter_code
_entity_poly.pdbx_strand_id
1 'polypeptide(L)' 'MERDQDIYFMQLAIEEAKKAEAIQEVPIGAVIVLNGEVI' A
#
# COMPACT_ATOMS: atom_id res chain seq x y z
N MET A 1 -8.40 -15.97 -4.10
CA MET A 1 -8.39 -16.40 -2.68
C MET A 1 -8.08 -15.18 -1.83
N GLU A 2 -8.48 -15.11 -0.55
CA GLU A 2 -8.21 -13.94 0.33
C GLU A 2 -6.75 -13.44 0.26
N ARG A 3 -5.78 -14.36 0.17
CA ARG A 3 -4.35 -14.02 0.02
C ARG A 3 -4.00 -13.18 -1.21
N ASP A 4 -4.74 -13.34 -2.31
CA ASP A 4 -4.46 -12.59 -3.54
C ASP A 4 -4.83 -11.11 -3.38
N GLN A 5 -5.87 -10.82 -2.57
CA GLN A 5 -6.27 -9.47 -2.23
C GLN A 5 -5.27 -8.82 -1.25
N ASP A 6 -4.84 -9.55 -0.22
CA ASP A 6 -3.82 -9.06 0.72
C ASP A 6 -2.51 -8.68 0.00
N ILE A 7 -2.06 -9.53 -0.92
CA ILE A 7 -0.85 -9.26 -1.72
C ILE A 7 -1.06 -8.02 -2.60
N TYR A 8 -2.20 -7.91 -3.27
CA TYR A 8 -2.53 -6.76 -4.12
C TYR A 8 -2.50 -5.45 -3.32
N PHE A 9 -3.19 -5.37 -2.18
CA PHE A 9 -3.22 -4.14 -1.37
C PHE A 9 -1.87 -3.84 -0.70
N MET A 10 -1.13 -4.87 -0.29
CA MET A 10 0.23 -4.68 0.24
C MET A 10 1.17 -4.11 -0.81
N GLN A 11 1.07 -4.54 -2.07
CA GLN A 11 1.85 -3.95 -3.17
C GLN A 11 1.55 -2.46 -3.34
N LEU A 12 0.29 -2.04 -3.23
CA LEU A 12 -0.07 -0.62 -3.26
C LEU A 12 0.56 0.15 -2.09
N ALA A 13 0.50 -0.40 -0.87
CA ALA A 13 1.15 0.22 0.29
C ALA A 13 2.67 0.36 0.12
N ILE A 14 3.33 -0.63 -0.51
CA ILE A 14 4.76 -0.57 -0.83
C ILE A 14 5.06 0.55 -1.85
N GLU A 15 4.19 0.74 -2.85
CA GLU A 15 4.36 1.86 -3.80
C GLU A 15 4.24 3.23 -3.09
N GLU A 16 3.34 3.38 -2.11
CA GLU A 16 3.30 4.59 -1.27
C GLU A 16 4.58 4.76 -0.43
N ALA A 17 5.12 3.67 0.14
CA ALA A 17 6.37 3.71 0.88
C ALA A 17 7.56 4.16 0.02
N LYS A 18 7.62 3.73 -1.25
CA LYS A 18 8.64 4.17 -2.22
C LYS A 18 8.53 5.66 -2.54
N LYS A 19 7.32 6.23 -2.55
CA LYS A 19 7.15 7.69 -2.73
C LYS A 19 7.72 8.46 -1.54
N ALA A 20 7.51 7.97 -0.32
CA ALA A 20 8.12 8.54 0.88
C ALA A 20 9.65 8.44 0.83
N GLU A 21 10.19 7.28 0.42
CA GLU A 21 11.63 7.10 0.19
C GLU A 21 12.20 8.11 -0.83
N ALA A 22 11.50 8.33 -1.94
CA ALA A 22 11.93 9.24 -3.00
C ALA A 22 12.04 10.71 -2.55
N ILE A 23 11.30 11.10 -1.50
CA ILE A 23 11.39 12.44 -0.89
C ILE A 23 12.26 12.46 0.38
N GLN A 24 13.03 11.40 0.63
CA GLN A 24 13.91 11.23 1.79
C GLN A 24 13.20 11.19 3.15
N GLU A 25 11.93 10.79 3.17
CA GLU A 25 11.19 10.47 4.40
C GLU A 25 11.40 9.00 4.82
N VAL A 26 10.98 8.66 6.04
CA VAL A 26 10.96 7.25 6.46
C VAL A 26 10.01 6.47 5.55
N PRO A 27 10.43 5.34 4.94
CA PRO A 27 9.67 4.66 3.90
C PRO A 27 8.51 3.83 4.49
N ILE A 28 7.46 4.51 4.93
CA ILE A 28 6.22 3.90 5.42
C ILE A 28 5.09 4.30 4.48
N GLY A 29 4.33 3.30 4.02
CA GLY A 29 3.14 3.47 3.20
C GLY A 29 1.96 2.71 3.79
N ALA A 30 0.76 3.22 3.56
CA ALA A 30 -0.48 2.62 4.04
C ALA A 30 -1.60 2.82 3.01
N VAL A 31 -2.53 1.88 2.96
CA VAL A 31 -3.77 1.97 2.19
C VAL A 31 -4.94 1.59 3.11
N ILE A 32 -6.05 2.31 3.00
CA ILE A 32 -7.30 1.96 3.67
C ILE A 32 -8.21 1.33 2.63
N VAL A 33 -8.76 0.16 2.94
CA VAL A 33 -9.62 -0.61 2.03
C VAL A 33 -10.99 -0.75 2.66
N LEU A 34 -12.03 -0.37 1.92
CA LEU A 34 -13.43 -0.57 2.28
C LEU A 34 -14.14 -1.27 1.12
N ASN A 35 -14.72 -2.44 1.38
CA ASN A 35 -15.45 -3.23 0.38
C ASN A 35 -14.66 -3.54 -0.91
N GLY A 36 -13.34 -3.70 -0.81
CA GLY A 36 -12.47 -4.01 -1.94
C GLY A 36 -11.99 -2.78 -2.74
N GLU A 37 -12.34 -1.58 -2.30
CA GLU A 37 -11.91 -0.32 -2.88
C GLU A 37 -10.97 0.42 -1.94
N VAL A 38 -9.95 1.09 -2.49
CA VAL A 38 -9.05 1.96 -1.74
C VAL A 38 -9.72 3.33 -1.54
N ILE A 39 -9.70 3.85 -0.31
CA ILE A 39 -10.31 5.13 0.08
C ILE A 39 -9.31 6.11 0.72
#